data_AF-B8MHG9-F1
#
_entry.id   AF-B8MHG9-F1
#
_cell.length_a   1.000
_cell.length_b   1.000
_cell.length_c   1.000
_cell.angle_alpha   90.00
_cell.angle_beta   90.00
_cell.angle_gamma   90.00
#
_symmetry.space_group_name_H-M   'P 1'
#
loop_
_entity.id
_entity.type
_entity.pdbx_description
1 polymer ?
#
loop_
_entity_poly.entity_id
_entity_poly.type
_entity_poly.pdbx_seq_one_letter_code
_entity_poly.pdbx_strand_id
1 'polypeptide(L)'
;MEHALLDGTSTNPLKSFLIEGVKEEQDFIARQKDGQNGVTAGPMEWLPVITDSVIDGRVSAIQRDFEARTPLYTFEGFTLSSVSEALFRNAKIAPKAGVQLAIQLASQRFFGYHPSSVETVSLTHYHHGRSAVTQTLWPAVVDFCSFYTDHNATEDQHRELFIAAAATLTNRLARAFQSGAFFRYMLALQGLLEDGDEVPSLFSDDVYKRSQRPILTTDCLDTDVFESGIVLEPPGSIWIHYQVLKESVVFSIWGHDADLTEFRRQLDIAIMDIKTLLRE
;
A
#
# COMPACT_ATOMS: atom_id res chain seq x y z
N MET A 1 -6.64 13.13 -5.20
CA MET A 1 -7.87 12.33 -5.32
C MET A 1 -8.55 12.32 -3.97
N GLU A 2 -9.84 12.64 -3.89
CA GLU A 2 -10.64 12.45 -2.68
C GLU A 2 -11.07 10.97 -2.62
N HIS A 3 -10.78 10.28 -1.52
CA HIS A 3 -10.80 8.81 -1.44
C HIS A 3 -12.17 8.25 -1.01
N ALA A 4 -13.09 9.09 -0.51
CA ALA A 4 -14.44 8.65 -0.18
C ALA A 4 -15.19 8.18 -1.44
N LEU A 5 -15.06 8.92 -2.54
CA LEU A 5 -15.74 8.60 -3.80
C LEU A 5 -14.98 7.60 -4.68
N LEU A 6 -13.65 7.71 -4.75
CA LEU A 6 -12.83 7.01 -5.74
C LEU A 6 -11.71 6.20 -5.09
N ASP A 7 -11.28 5.13 -5.76
CA ASP A 7 -10.08 4.36 -5.41
C ASP A 7 -9.04 4.41 -6.53
N GLY A 8 -7.85 3.86 -6.26
CA GLY A 8 -6.78 3.77 -7.24
C GLY A 8 -7.23 3.09 -8.54
N THR A 9 -7.96 1.99 -8.44
CA THR A 9 -8.47 1.25 -9.61
C THR A 9 -9.40 2.07 -10.50
N SER A 10 -10.24 2.93 -9.91
CA SER A 10 -11.19 3.78 -10.66
C SER A 10 -10.50 4.97 -11.33
N THR A 11 -9.41 5.49 -10.74
CA THR A 11 -8.72 6.67 -11.28
C THR A 11 -7.60 6.34 -12.25
N ASN A 12 -7.05 5.12 -12.20
CA ASN A 12 -5.94 4.72 -13.07
C ASN A 12 -6.24 4.88 -14.57
N PRO A 13 -7.39 4.43 -15.11
CA PRO A 13 -7.65 4.60 -16.55
C PRO A 13 -7.64 6.06 -17.00
N LEU A 14 -8.21 6.96 -16.19
CA LEU A 14 -8.20 8.40 -16.49
C LEU A 14 -6.77 8.96 -16.46
N LYS A 15 -5.97 8.55 -15.45
CA LYS A 15 -4.57 8.98 -15.34
C LYS A 15 -3.75 8.49 -16.52
N SER A 16 -3.84 7.20 -16.87
CA SER A 16 -3.12 6.62 -18.00
C SER A 16 -3.50 7.32 -19.31
N PHE A 17 -4.79 7.57 -19.53
CA PHE A 17 -5.27 8.33 -20.69
C PHE A 17 -4.68 9.74 -20.78
N LEU A 18 -4.65 10.49 -19.67
CA LEU A 18 -4.06 11.83 -19.63
C LEU A 18 -2.54 11.79 -19.86
N ILE A 19 -1.84 10.82 -19.26
CA ILE A 19 -0.38 10.66 -19.44
C ILE A 19 -0.05 10.31 -20.88
N GLU A 20 -0.81 9.41 -21.51
CA GLU A 20 -0.64 9.03 -22.91
C GLU A 20 -0.91 10.22 -23.83
N GLY A 21 -2.01 10.95 -23.61
CA GLY A 21 -2.33 12.16 -24.37
C GLY A 21 -1.23 13.23 -24.31
N VAL A 22 -0.65 13.47 -23.13
CA VAL A 22 0.47 14.41 -22.97
C VAL A 22 1.71 13.93 -23.74
N LYS A 23 2.02 12.63 -23.72
CA LYS A 23 3.17 12.07 -24.47
C LYS A 23 2.96 12.19 -25.98
N GLU A 24 1.77 11.84 -26.47
CA GLU A 24 1.39 11.99 -27.87
C GLU A 24 1.43 13.45 -28.33
N GLU A 25 0.98 14.38 -27.49
CA GLU A 25 1.00 15.81 -27.77
C GLU A 25 2.43 16.38 -27.78
N GLN A 26 3.31 15.95 -26.88
CA GLN A 26 4.74 16.33 -26.92
C GLN A 26 5.40 15.90 -28.24
N ASP A 27 5.07 14.70 -28.72
CA ASP A 27 5.54 14.19 -30.01
C ASP A 27 4.92 14.96 -31.20
N PHE A 28 3.68 15.45 -31.05
CA PHE A 28 2.99 16.26 -32.04
C PHE A 28 3.54 17.70 -32.11
N ILE A 29 3.72 18.37 -30.97
CA ILE A 29 4.30 19.71 -30.85
C ILE A 29 5.74 19.72 -31.38
N ALA A 30 6.52 18.66 -31.13
CA ALA A 30 7.87 18.54 -31.70
C ALA A 30 7.90 18.47 -33.25
N ARG A 31 6.77 18.17 -33.91
CA ARG A 31 6.64 17.98 -35.36
C ARG A 31 5.94 19.15 -36.09
N GLN A 32 5.41 20.16 -35.40
CA GLN A 32 4.83 21.36 -36.01
C GLN A 32 5.12 22.68 -35.26
N LYS A 33 5.14 23.79 -36.01
CA LYS A 33 5.17 25.16 -35.48
C LYS A 33 3.82 25.52 -34.84
N ASP A 34 3.86 26.24 -33.71
CA ASP A 34 2.73 26.84 -32.99
C ASP A 34 1.48 27.08 -33.86
N GLY A 35 0.50 26.18 -33.75
CA GLY A 35 -0.81 26.36 -34.35
C GLY A 35 -1.66 27.30 -33.49
N GLN A 36 -2.05 28.46 -34.03
CA GLN A 36 -3.07 29.28 -33.39
C GLN A 36 -4.45 28.75 -33.79
N ASN A 37 -5.17 28.13 -32.85
CA ASN A 37 -6.54 27.63 -33.08
C ASN A 37 -7.60 28.77 -33.18
N GLY A 38 -7.18 30.02 -33.36
CA GLY A 38 -8.07 31.20 -33.46
C GLY A 38 -8.82 31.54 -32.16
N VAL A 39 -8.65 30.78 -31.09
CA VAL A 39 -9.24 31.04 -29.77
C VAL A 39 -8.34 32.00 -29.01
N THR A 40 -8.81 33.23 -28.82
CA THR A 40 -8.22 34.12 -27.82
C THR A 40 -8.67 33.63 -26.45
N ALA A 41 -7.73 33.30 -25.56
CA ALA A 41 -8.07 32.94 -24.19
C ALA A 41 -8.92 34.07 -23.58
N GLY A 42 -10.12 33.71 -23.10
CA GLY A 42 -10.95 34.66 -22.36
C GLY A 42 -10.22 35.13 -21.08
N PRO A 43 -10.63 36.27 -20.51
CA PRO A 43 -10.05 36.72 -19.24
C PRO A 43 -10.29 35.64 -18.16
N MET A 44 -9.26 35.29 -17.40
CA MET A 44 -9.44 34.47 -16.21
C MET A 44 -10.30 35.23 -15.19
N GLU A 45 -11.35 34.59 -14.69
CA GLU A 45 -12.19 35.14 -13.63
C GLU A 45 -11.56 34.85 -12.27
N TRP A 46 -11.28 35.90 -11.51
CA TRP A 46 -10.81 35.75 -10.14
C TRP A 46 -12.02 35.64 -9.19
N LEU A 47 -12.06 34.58 -8.40
CA LEU A 47 -13.12 34.35 -7.41
C LEU A 47 -12.67 34.89 -6.03
N PRO A 48 -13.22 36.02 -5.55
CA PRO A 48 -12.88 36.54 -4.22
C PRO A 48 -13.27 35.58 -3.12
N VAL A 49 -12.35 35.36 -2.19
CA VAL A 49 -12.65 34.77 -0.88
C VAL A 49 -12.73 35.90 0.14
N ILE A 50 -13.93 36.12 0.68
CA ILE A 50 -14.16 37.09 1.76
C ILE A 50 -14.06 36.35 3.09
N THR A 51 -13.18 36.81 3.98
CA THR A 51 -12.99 36.22 5.30
C THR A 51 -13.48 37.14 6.42
N ASP A 52 -13.75 36.56 7.58
CA ASP A 52 -14.01 37.26 8.84
C ASP A 52 -13.06 36.74 9.93
N SER A 53 -13.15 37.31 11.13
CA SER A 53 -12.27 36.91 12.25
C SER A 53 -12.41 35.43 12.66
N VAL A 54 -13.57 34.81 12.39
CA VAL A 54 -13.81 33.39 12.67
C VAL A 54 -13.07 32.53 11.65
N ILE A 55 -13.17 32.87 10.37
CA ILE A 55 -12.47 32.19 9.28
C ILE A 55 -10.95 32.36 9.44
N ASP A 56 -10.47 33.58 9.71
CA ASP A 56 -9.05 33.86 9.89
C ASP A 56 -8.46 33.06 11.07
N GLY A 57 -9.20 32.98 12.18
CA GLY A 57 -8.84 32.15 13.33
C GLY A 57 -8.75 30.66 12.99
N ARG A 58 -9.67 30.14 12.16
CA ARG A 58 -9.63 28.75 11.68
C ARG A 58 -8.46 28.50 10.73
N VAL A 59 -8.18 29.43 9.82
CA VAL A 59 -7.03 29.35 8.91
C VAL A 59 -5.73 29.25 9.71
N SER A 60 -5.57 30.11 10.73
CA SER A 60 -4.39 30.07 11.61
C SER A 60 -4.27 28.77 12.41
N ALA A 61 -5.40 28.19 12.85
CA ALA A 61 -5.39 26.90 13.53
C ALA A 61 -4.96 25.76 12.57
N ILE A 62 -5.55 25.70 11.37
CA ILE A 62 -5.22 24.69 10.36
C ILE A 62 -3.76 24.80 9.92
N GLN A 63 -3.23 26.02 9.76
CA GLN A 63 -1.82 26.24 9.43
C GLN A 63 -0.89 25.68 10.50
N ARG A 64 -1.14 25.97 11.78
CA ARG A 64 -0.36 25.39 12.89
C ARG A 64 -0.44 23.87 12.92
N ASP A 65 -1.63 23.30 12.73
CA ASP A 65 -1.80 21.85 12.70
C ASP A 65 -1.11 21.21 11.50
N PHE A 66 -1.06 21.90 10.37
CA PHE A 66 -0.36 21.45 9.16
C PHE A 66 1.16 21.49 9.36
N GLU A 67 1.68 22.60 9.89
CA GLU A 67 3.10 22.78 10.20
C GLU A 67 3.60 21.77 11.25
N ALA A 68 2.76 21.44 12.23
CA ALA A 68 3.10 20.46 13.26
C ALA A 68 3.05 19.00 12.76
N ARG A 69 2.12 18.66 11.85
CA ARG A 69 1.95 17.27 11.38
C ARG A 69 2.81 16.92 10.18
N THR A 70 3.01 17.83 9.25
CA THR A 70 3.73 17.54 7.99
C THR A 70 5.14 16.97 8.21
N PRO A 71 5.95 17.45 9.18
CA PRO A 71 7.27 16.87 9.44
C PRO A 71 7.25 15.43 9.98
N LEU A 72 6.12 14.99 10.52
CA LEU A 72 5.93 13.60 10.98
C LEU A 72 5.71 12.65 9.80
N TYR A 73 5.43 13.15 8.60
CA TYR A 73 5.12 12.31 7.46
C TYR A 73 6.33 12.19 6.55
N THR A 74 6.78 10.95 6.35
CA THR A 74 7.95 10.64 5.54
C THR A 74 7.53 9.89 4.28
N PHE A 75 8.31 10.06 3.21
CA PHE A 75 8.09 9.38 1.94
C PHE A 75 9.43 8.89 1.36
N GLU A 76 9.45 7.64 0.91
CA GLU A 76 10.54 7.04 0.15
C GLU A 76 9.95 6.32 -1.07
N GLY A 77 10.32 6.77 -2.26
CA GLY A 77 10.01 6.09 -3.52
C GLY A 77 11.28 5.57 -4.17
N PHE A 78 11.28 4.30 -4.61
CA PHE A 78 12.43 3.70 -5.30
C PHE A 78 12.06 2.50 -6.16
N THR A 79 12.96 2.13 -7.06
CA THR A 79 12.83 0.94 -7.92
C THR A 79 13.96 -0.03 -7.63
N LEU A 80 13.60 -1.28 -7.32
CA LEU A 80 14.55 -2.38 -7.16
C LEU A 80 14.61 -3.22 -8.44
N SER A 81 15.63 -3.00 -9.26
CA SER A 81 15.93 -3.83 -10.44
C SER A 81 16.65 -5.14 -10.09
N SER A 82 16.94 -5.37 -8.81
CA SER A 82 17.64 -6.56 -8.33
C SER A 82 16.73 -7.79 -8.24
N VAL A 83 15.40 -7.58 -8.28
CA VAL A 83 14.36 -8.60 -8.26
C VAL A 83 13.42 -8.39 -9.44
N SER A 84 13.07 -9.50 -10.09
CA SER A 84 12.14 -9.54 -11.20
C SER A 84 11.02 -10.53 -10.92
N GLU A 85 9.94 -10.38 -11.67
CA GLU A 85 8.83 -11.33 -11.66
C GLU A 85 9.31 -12.77 -11.93
N ALA A 86 10.29 -12.93 -12.81
CA ALA A 86 10.86 -14.22 -13.20
C ALA A 86 11.50 -14.99 -12.03
N LEU A 87 12.14 -14.29 -11.07
CA LEU A 87 12.74 -14.90 -9.89
C LEU A 87 11.72 -15.79 -9.15
N PHE A 88 10.53 -15.23 -8.89
CA PHE A 88 9.48 -15.94 -8.17
C PHE A 88 8.79 -16.99 -9.03
N ARG A 89 8.53 -16.68 -10.31
CA ARG A 89 7.86 -17.62 -11.22
C ARG A 89 8.68 -18.89 -11.45
N ASN A 90 10.01 -18.78 -11.56
CA ASN A 90 10.90 -19.94 -11.69
C ASN A 90 10.82 -20.86 -10.47
N ALA A 91 10.68 -20.29 -9.27
CA ALA A 91 10.43 -21.02 -8.04
C ALA A 91 8.96 -21.47 -7.85
N LYS A 92 8.09 -21.30 -8.88
CA LYS A 92 6.64 -21.59 -8.84
C LYS A 92 5.87 -20.80 -7.77
N ILE A 93 6.34 -19.59 -7.48
CA ILE A 93 5.74 -18.67 -6.51
C ILE A 93 5.06 -17.52 -7.24
N ALA A 94 3.88 -17.11 -6.76
CA ALA A 94 3.22 -15.90 -7.24
C ALA A 94 4.12 -14.69 -6.91
N PRO A 95 4.53 -13.88 -7.91
CA PRO A 95 5.46 -12.77 -7.70
C PRO A 95 5.04 -11.80 -6.58
N LYS A 96 3.75 -11.47 -6.57
CA LYS A 96 3.12 -10.65 -5.53
C LYS A 96 3.31 -11.22 -4.12
N ALA A 97 3.13 -12.54 -3.95
CA ALA A 97 3.32 -13.20 -2.66
C ALA A 97 4.80 -13.21 -2.24
N GLY A 98 5.71 -13.41 -3.19
CA GLY A 98 7.15 -13.36 -2.94
C GLY A 98 7.62 -11.98 -2.46
N VAL A 99 7.20 -10.91 -3.13
CA VAL A 99 7.49 -9.53 -2.69
C VAL A 99 6.83 -9.23 -1.34
N GLN A 100 5.59 -9.68 -1.12
CA GLN A 100 4.93 -9.49 0.16
C GLN A 100 5.67 -10.18 1.32
N LEU A 101 6.26 -11.36 1.10
CA LEU A 101 7.12 -12.01 2.10
C LEU A 101 8.41 -11.23 2.37
N ALA A 102 9.02 -10.63 1.34
CA ALA A 102 10.16 -9.74 1.53
C ALA A 102 9.80 -8.55 2.43
N ILE A 103 8.62 -7.95 2.20
CA ILE A 103 8.08 -6.89 3.04
C ILE A 103 7.87 -7.37 4.48
N GLN A 104 7.29 -8.56 4.69
CA GLN A 104 7.07 -9.07 6.06
C GLN A 104 8.39 -9.39 6.78
N LEU A 105 9.39 -9.93 6.08
CA LEU A 105 10.72 -10.17 6.65
C LEU A 105 11.42 -8.86 7.02
N ALA A 106 11.37 -7.85 6.14
CA ALA A 106 11.89 -6.52 6.41
C ALA A 106 11.19 -5.86 7.60
N SER A 107 9.86 -5.98 7.65
CA SER A 107 9.01 -5.48 8.73
C SER A 107 9.40 -6.07 10.08
N GLN A 108 9.52 -7.40 10.18
CA GLN A 108 9.96 -8.05 11.41
C GLN A 108 11.32 -7.52 11.89
N ARG A 109 12.29 -7.34 10.98
CA ARG A 109 13.62 -6.82 11.32
C ARG A 109 13.60 -5.37 11.77
N PHE A 110 12.80 -4.54 11.10
CA PHE A 110 12.66 -3.12 11.40
C PHE A 110 11.98 -2.91 12.76
N PHE A 111 10.84 -3.57 12.99
CA PHE A 111 10.07 -3.39 14.21
C PHE A 111 10.62 -4.21 15.40
N GLY A 112 11.37 -5.28 15.14
CA GLY A 112 11.80 -6.25 16.17
C GLY A 112 10.68 -7.18 16.65
N TYR A 113 9.49 -7.08 16.06
CA TYR A 113 8.34 -7.95 16.30
C TYR A 113 7.51 -8.04 15.02
N HIS A 114 6.48 -8.90 15.00
CA HIS A 114 5.54 -8.98 13.88
C HIS A 114 4.36 -8.01 14.10
N PRO A 115 4.30 -6.85 13.41
CA PRO A 115 3.19 -5.92 13.56
C PRO A 115 1.88 -6.45 12.98
N SER A 116 0.77 -5.78 13.33
CA SER A 116 -0.49 -5.97 12.62
C SER A 116 -0.31 -5.52 11.17
N SER A 117 -0.31 -6.50 10.27
CA SER A 117 -0.04 -6.31 8.84
C SER A 117 -1.24 -6.70 8.00
N VAL A 118 -1.66 -5.80 7.12
CA VAL A 118 -2.77 -6.03 6.20
C VAL A 118 -2.43 -5.62 4.78
N GLU A 119 -3.18 -6.17 3.84
CA GLU A 119 -3.11 -5.78 2.43
C GLU A 119 -4.51 -5.47 1.91
N THR A 120 -4.60 -4.41 1.10
CA THR A 120 -5.84 -4.07 0.40
C THR A 120 -6.01 -4.90 -0.87
N VAL A 121 -7.25 -5.33 -1.13
CA VAL A 121 -7.61 -6.16 -2.29
C VAL A 121 -8.80 -5.53 -2.99
N SER A 122 -8.69 -5.32 -4.30
CA SER A 122 -9.79 -4.78 -5.10
C SER A 122 -10.95 -5.78 -5.21
N LEU A 123 -12.16 -5.26 -5.03
CA LEU A 123 -13.43 -5.96 -5.23
C LEU A 123 -14.22 -5.41 -6.43
N THR A 124 -13.60 -4.63 -7.31
CA THR A 124 -14.28 -3.94 -8.43
C THR A 124 -14.98 -4.86 -9.43
N HIS A 125 -14.75 -6.18 -9.35
CA HIS A 125 -15.46 -7.19 -10.11
C HIS A 125 -16.87 -7.51 -9.55
N TYR A 126 -17.18 -7.07 -8.33
CA TYR A 126 -18.54 -7.06 -7.78
C TYR A 126 -19.25 -5.74 -8.10
N HIS A 127 -20.58 -5.78 -8.18
CA HIS A 127 -21.41 -4.59 -8.35
C HIS A 127 -21.20 -3.60 -7.18
N HIS A 128 -20.77 -2.37 -7.48
CA HIS A 128 -20.32 -1.36 -6.50
C HIS A 128 -19.20 -1.82 -5.56
N GLY A 129 -18.47 -2.87 -5.92
CA GLY A 129 -17.32 -3.33 -5.14
C GLY A 129 -16.20 -2.29 -5.13
N ARG A 130 -15.67 -2.01 -3.93
CA ARG A 130 -14.52 -1.13 -3.69
C ARG A 130 -13.31 -1.97 -3.31
N SER A 131 -12.94 -2.01 -2.03
CA SER A 131 -11.82 -2.79 -1.52
C SER A 131 -12.17 -3.63 -0.29
N ALA A 132 -11.60 -4.84 -0.24
CA ALA A 132 -11.42 -5.61 0.96
C ALA A 132 -10.05 -5.33 1.59
N VAL A 133 -9.88 -5.75 2.83
CA VAL A 133 -8.60 -5.76 3.54
C VAL A 133 -8.42 -7.16 4.10
N THR A 134 -7.24 -7.76 3.92
CA THR A 134 -6.91 -9.08 4.46
C THR A 134 -5.61 -9.02 5.24
N GLN A 135 -5.49 -9.87 6.27
CA GLN A 135 -4.24 -10.02 7.00
C GLN A 135 -3.18 -10.66 6.10
N THR A 136 -1.95 -10.18 6.21
CA THR A 136 -0.78 -10.75 5.54
C THR A 136 0.09 -11.56 6.49
N LEU A 137 -0.08 -11.36 7.79
CA LEU A 137 0.62 -12.12 8.83
C LEU A 137 -0.19 -13.36 9.23
N TRP A 138 0.19 -14.51 8.69
CA TRP A 138 -0.35 -15.84 9.04
C TRP A 138 0.71 -16.70 9.71
N PRO A 139 0.35 -17.79 10.42
CA PRO A 139 1.34 -18.65 11.09
C PRO A 139 2.51 -19.05 10.18
N ALA A 140 2.26 -19.52 8.95
CA ALA A 140 3.33 -19.87 8.01
C ALA A 140 4.26 -18.69 7.65
N VAL A 141 3.73 -17.45 7.62
CA VAL A 141 4.52 -16.23 7.37
C VAL A 141 5.37 -15.88 8.58
N VAL A 142 4.80 -16.02 9.78
CA VAL A 142 5.50 -15.84 11.07
C VAL A 142 6.63 -16.86 11.19
N ASP A 143 6.35 -18.12 10.88
CA ASP A 143 7.31 -19.22 10.94
C ASP A 143 8.47 -18.95 9.98
N PHE A 144 8.20 -18.60 8.73
CA PHE A 144 9.23 -18.22 7.76
C PHE A 144 10.11 -17.06 8.26
N CYS A 145 9.49 -15.94 8.67
CA CYS A 145 10.24 -14.76 9.08
C CYS A 145 11.07 -15.01 10.35
N SER A 146 10.49 -15.72 11.33
CA SER A 146 11.17 -16.04 12.58
C SER A 146 12.32 -17.01 12.38
N PHE A 147 12.14 -18.03 11.54
CA PHE A 147 13.17 -19.00 11.23
C PHE A 147 14.34 -18.40 10.46
N TYR A 148 14.08 -17.39 9.61
CA TYR A 148 15.15 -16.67 8.92
C TYR A 148 16.19 -16.05 9.88
N THR A 149 15.79 -15.76 11.12
CA THR A 149 16.68 -15.21 12.15
C THR A 149 17.38 -16.28 13.00
N ASP A 150 17.07 -17.56 12.82
CA ASP A 150 17.71 -18.68 13.50
C ASP A 150 19.04 -19.06 12.81
N HIS A 151 20.12 -19.10 13.59
CA HIS A 151 21.47 -19.37 13.08
C HIS A 151 21.75 -20.87 12.94
N ASN A 152 20.85 -21.73 13.42
CA ASN A 152 21.01 -23.19 13.38
C ASN A 152 20.23 -23.85 12.22
N ALA A 153 19.47 -23.05 11.49
CA ALA A 153 18.56 -23.53 10.48
C ALA A 153 19.26 -23.74 9.13
N THR A 154 18.82 -24.75 8.37
CA THR A 154 19.40 -25.02 7.05
C THR A 154 18.71 -24.21 5.96
N GLU A 155 19.42 -23.90 4.88
CA GLU A 155 18.87 -23.19 3.72
C GLU A 155 17.66 -23.92 3.11
N ASP A 156 17.69 -25.25 3.06
CA ASP A 156 16.57 -26.07 2.58
C ASP A 156 15.31 -25.88 3.43
N GLN A 157 15.44 -25.88 4.76
CA GLN A 157 14.32 -25.65 5.67
C GLN A 157 13.75 -24.23 5.53
N HIS A 158 14.62 -23.22 5.36
CA HIS A 158 14.20 -21.84 5.08
C HIS A 158 13.38 -21.78 3.78
N ARG A 159 13.84 -22.51 2.75
CA ARG A 159 13.21 -22.53 1.44
C ARG A 159 11.84 -23.20 1.48
N GLU A 160 11.70 -24.30 2.21
CA GLU A 160 10.41 -24.95 2.43
C GLU A 160 9.41 -24.04 3.15
N LEU A 161 9.84 -23.35 4.21
CA LEU A 161 9.01 -22.38 4.92
C LEU A 161 8.61 -21.20 4.03
N PHE A 162 9.53 -20.68 3.22
CA PHE A 162 9.23 -19.61 2.27
C PHE A 162 8.16 -20.02 1.26
N ILE A 163 8.29 -21.21 0.66
CA ILE A 163 7.31 -21.74 -0.29
C ILE A 163 5.94 -21.92 0.39
N ALA A 164 5.90 -22.47 1.60
CA ALA A 164 4.66 -22.66 2.37
C ALA A 164 3.98 -21.33 2.72
N ALA A 165 4.77 -20.33 3.13
CA ALA A 165 4.30 -18.98 3.41
C ALA A 165 3.74 -18.30 2.15
N ALA A 166 4.43 -18.46 1.01
CA ALA A 166 4.02 -17.87 -0.27
C ALA A 166 2.72 -18.50 -0.78
N ALA A 167 2.57 -19.82 -0.66
CA ALA A 167 1.33 -20.52 -0.98
C ALA A 167 0.18 -20.05 -0.08
N THR A 168 0.44 -19.87 1.22
CA THR A 168 -0.54 -19.34 2.17
C THR A 168 -1.01 -17.94 1.77
N LEU A 169 -0.09 -17.01 1.52
CA LEU A 169 -0.43 -15.65 1.08
C LEU A 169 -1.23 -15.64 -0.22
N THR A 170 -0.80 -16.44 -1.21
CA THR A 170 -1.50 -16.55 -2.50
C THR A 170 -2.96 -17.00 -2.30
N ASN A 171 -3.18 -18.04 -1.50
CA ASN A 171 -4.53 -18.53 -1.20
C ASN A 171 -5.37 -17.51 -0.43
N ARG A 172 -4.77 -16.77 0.51
CA ARG A 172 -5.47 -15.75 1.32
C ARG A 172 -5.87 -14.55 0.48
N LEU A 173 -4.99 -14.08 -0.40
CA LEU A 173 -5.29 -13.01 -1.35
C LEU A 173 -6.38 -13.43 -2.35
N ALA A 174 -6.32 -14.65 -2.88
CA ALA A 174 -7.36 -15.18 -3.75
C ALA A 174 -8.73 -15.26 -3.06
N ARG A 175 -8.75 -15.73 -1.79
CA ARG A 175 -9.97 -15.76 -0.98
C ARG A 175 -10.49 -14.35 -0.69
N ALA A 176 -9.62 -13.40 -0.36
CA ALA A 176 -10.01 -12.01 -0.12
C ALA A 176 -10.60 -11.35 -1.37
N PHE A 177 -10.03 -11.63 -2.55
CA PHE A 177 -10.57 -11.21 -3.83
C PHE A 177 -11.99 -11.73 -4.04
N GLN A 178 -12.28 -12.97 -3.66
CA GLN A 178 -13.63 -13.56 -3.68
C GLN A 178 -14.53 -13.13 -2.50
N SER A 179 -14.31 -11.94 -1.94
CA SER A 179 -15.04 -11.41 -0.77
C SER A 179 -14.95 -12.26 0.50
N GLY A 180 -13.97 -13.15 0.61
CA GLY A 180 -13.75 -14.01 1.78
C GLY A 180 -12.90 -13.38 2.89
N ALA A 181 -12.74 -12.05 2.88
CA ALA A 181 -11.97 -11.29 3.85
C ALA A 181 -12.80 -10.90 5.08
N PHE A 182 -12.21 -11.03 6.27
CA PHE A 182 -12.89 -10.88 7.55
C PHE A 182 -13.27 -9.43 7.90
N PHE A 183 -12.39 -8.46 7.61
CA PHE A 183 -12.54 -7.09 8.10
C PHE A 183 -13.84 -6.40 7.67
N ARG A 184 -14.18 -6.46 6.38
CA ARG A 184 -15.41 -5.83 5.86
C ARG A 184 -16.67 -6.51 6.38
N TYR A 185 -16.62 -7.83 6.56
CA TYR A 185 -17.72 -8.58 7.14
C TYR A 185 -17.97 -8.21 8.60
N MET A 186 -16.92 -8.10 9.42
CA MET A 186 -17.06 -7.63 10.81
C MET A 186 -17.55 -6.19 10.90
N LEU A 187 -17.04 -5.31 10.04
CA LEU A 187 -17.52 -3.93 9.97
C LEU A 187 -19.01 -3.87 9.63
N ALA A 188 -19.47 -4.70 8.69
CA ALA A 188 -20.88 -4.80 8.36
C ALA A 188 -21.72 -5.29 9.54
N LEU A 189 -21.28 -6.35 10.25
CA LEU A 189 -21.97 -6.83 11.46
C LEU A 189 -22.05 -5.75 12.55
N GLN A 190 -20.97 -5.01 12.76
CA GLN A 190 -20.95 -3.92 13.73
C GLN A 190 -21.87 -2.77 13.32
N GLY A 191 -21.98 -2.50 12.01
CA GLY A 191 -22.89 -1.48 11.46
C GLY A 191 -24.37 -1.87 11.44
N LEU A 192 -24.72 -3.13 11.76
CA LEU A 192 -26.10 -3.57 11.92
C LEU A 192 -26.64 -3.34 13.35
N LEU A 193 -25.80 -2.96 14.30
CA LEU A 193 -26.23 -2.66 15.67
C LEU A 193 -27.08 -1.38 15.70
N GLU A 194 -28.23 -1.44 16.37
CA GLU A 194 -29.12 -0.30 16.59
C GLU A 194 -28.92 0.33 17.98
N ASP A 195 -29.47 1.53 18.17
CA ASP A 195 -29.42 2.22 19.46
C ASP A 195 -30.14 1.39 20.55
N GLY A 196 -29.38 0.98 21.56
CA GLY A 196 -29.88 0.15 22.67
C GLY A 196 -29.54 -1.34 22.56
N ASP A 197 -28.97 -1.78 21.43
CA ASP A 197 -28.43 -3.13 21.31
C ASP A 197 -27.24 -3.35 22.27
N GLU A 198 -27.14 -4.57 22.81
CA GLU A 198 -25.94 -5.00 23.52
C GLU A 198 -24.81 -5.24 22.49
N VAL A 199 -23.73 -4.47 22.60
CA VAL A 199 -22.56 -4.64 21.73
C VAL A 199 -21.91 -6.00 22.00
N PRO A 200 -21.77 -6.89 21.01
CA PRO A 200 -21.08 -8.17 21.19
C PRO A 200 -19.70 -8.00 21.80
N SER A 201 -19.37 -8.84 22.79
CA SER A 201 -18.11 -8.76 23.54
C SER A 201 -16.86 -8.79 22.64
N LEU A 202 -16.95 -9.47 21.48
CA LEU A 202 -15.91 -9.48 20.44
C LEU A 202 -15.50 -8.07 20.01
N PHE A 203 -16.43 -7.14 19.81
CA PHE A 203 -16.10 -5.77 19.36
C PHE A 203 -15.48 -4.92 20.47
N SER A 204 -15.65 -5.34 21.72
CA SER A 204 -15.00 -4.73 22.88
C SER A 204 -13.64 -5.34 23.20
N ASP A 205 -13.32 -6.50 22.63
CA ASP A 205 -12.07 -7.23 22.85
C ASP A 205 -10.85 -6.43 22.36
N ASP A 206 -9.78 -6.41 23.18
CA ASP A 206 -8.58 -5.63 22.89
C ASP A 206 -7.79 -6.17 21.69
N VAL A 207 -7.86 -7.48 21.42
CA VAL A 207 -7.24 -8.09 20.23
C VAL A 207 -8.00 -7.65 18.98
N TYR A 208 -9.34 -7.66 19.03
CA TYR A 208 -10.15 -7.16 17.92
C TYR A 208 -9.85 -5.68 17.65
N LYS A 209 -9.91 -4.82 18.67
CA LYS A 209 -9.61 -3.38 18.54
C LYS A 209 -8.22 -3.12 17.96
N ARG A 210 -7.20 -3.85 18.43
CA ARG A 210 -5.83 -3.75 17.91
C ARG A 210 -5.73 -4.19 16.45
N SER A 211 -6.50 -5.21 16.04
CA SER A 211 -6.53 -5.66 14.64
C SER A 211 -7.08 -4.61 13.68
N GLN A 212 -7.97 -3.71 14.14
CA GLN A 212 -8.57 -2.65 13.31
C GLN A 212 -7.62 -1.46 13.04
N ARG A 213 -6.46 -1.41 13.70
CA ARG A 213 -5.43 -0.37 13.54
C ARG A 213 -4.12 -1.00 13.06
N PRO A 214 -4.01 -1.34 11.77
CA PRO A 214 -2.78 -1.94 11.24
C PRO A 214 -1.61 -0.95 11.35
N ILE A 215 -0.44 -1.49 11.71
CA ILE A 215 0.81 -0.73 11.74
C ILE A 215 1.51 -0.82 10.38
N LEU A 216 1.33 -1.93 9.67
CA LEU A 216 1.81 -2.10 8.31
C LEU A 216 0.61 -2.33 7.38
N THR A 217 0.45 -1.48 6.38
CA THR A 217 -0.53 -1.70 5.31
C THR A 217 0.17 -1.74 3.97
N THR A 218 -0.19 -2.72 3.13
CA THR A 218 0.31 -2.80 1.77
C THR A 218 -0.81 -2.72 0.75
N ASP A 219 -0.48 -2.26 -0.45
CA ASP A 219 -1.31 -2.43 -1.62
C ASP A 219 -0.44 -2.72 -2.84
N CYS A 220 -0.96 -3.54 -3.75
CA CYS A 220 -0.26 -3.94 -4.95
C CYS A 220 -1.19 -3.79 -6.13
N LEU A 221 -0.98 -2.69 -6.85
CA LEU A 221 -1.75 -2.26 -8.01
C LEU A 221 -0.75 -1.70 -9.03
N ASP A 222 -0.87 -2.10 -10.28
CA ASP A 222 -0.08 -1.48 -11.33
C ASP A 222 -0.62 -0.06 -11.56
N THR A 223 0.23 0.93 -11.37
CA THR A 223 -0.10 2.34 -11.56
C THR A 223 1.03 3.04 -12.30
N ASP A 224 0.69 3.93 -13.24
CA ASP A 224 1.70 4.72 -13.95
C ASP A 224 2.28 5.86 -13.08
N VAL A 225 2.01 5.86 -11.77
CA VAL A 225 2.39 6.91 -10.82
C VAL A 225 3.34 6.34 -9.78
N PHE A 226 4.47 7.01 -9.62
CA PHE A 226 5.51 6.63 -8.67
C PHE A 226 5.15 6.96 -7.21
N GLU A 227 4.34 7.99 -6.99
CA GLU A 227 3.89 8.42 -5.66
C GLU A 227 2.46 7.94 -5.40
N SER A 228 2.34 6.74 -4.83
CA SER A 228 1.06 6.12 -4.47
C SER A 228 1.08 5.73 -3.00
N GLY A 229 -0.06 5.88 -2.31
CA GLY A 229 -0.23 5.50 -0.92
C GLY A 229 -0.86 6.59 -0.06
N ILE A 230 -0.95 6.32 1.24
CA ILE A 230 -1.48 7.23 2.26
C ILE A 230 -0.63 7.13 3.53
N VAL A 231 -0.66 8.17 4.34
CA VAL A 231 -0.15 8.09 5.72
C VAL A 231 -1.22 7.48 6.61
N LEU A 232 -0.84 6.47 7.39
CA LEU A 232 -1.70 5.82 8.36
C LEU A 232 -1.74 6.64 9.67
N GLU A 233 -2.85 6.57 10.40
CA GLU A 233 -3.05 7.35 11.64
C GLU A 233 -2.10 6.98 12.79
N PRO A 234 -1.81 5.69 13.08
CA PRO A 234 -0.94 5.35 14.20
C PRO A 234 0.50 5.83 13.99
N PRO A 235 1.14 6.52 14.96
CA PRO A 235 2.58 6.78 14.90
C PRO A 235 3.40 5.49 14.81
N GLY A 236 4.52 5.55 14.09
CA GLY A 236 5.37 4.40 13.74
C GLY A 236 4.81 3.50 12.63
N SER A 237 3.66 3.83 12.05
CA SER A 237 3.05 3.02 10.99
C SER A 237 3.64 3.30 9.61
N ILE A 238 3.55 2.29 8.74
CA ILE A 238 4.08 2.32 7.38
C ILE A 238 3.01 1.84 6.40
N TRP A 239 2.79 2.61 5.34
CA TRP A 239 2.07 2.20 4.15
C TRP A 239 3.04 1.92 3.02
N ILE A 240 2.88 0.78 2.35
CA ILE A 240 3.72 0.38 1.21
C ILE A 240 2.82 0.10 0.01
N HIS A 241 2.85 1.01 -0.95
CA HIS A 241 2.43 0.68 -2.30
C HIS A 241 3.60 0.00 -3.02
N TYR A 242 3.34 -1.11 -3.71
CA TYR A 242 4.35 -1.75 -4.53
C TYR A 242 3.80 -2.31 -5.83
N GLN A 243 4.62 -2.28 -6.88
CA GLN A 243 4.28 -2.78 -8.21
C GLN A 243 5.30 -3.81 -8.65
N VAL A 244 4.84 -4.97 -9.06
CA VAL A 244 5.72 -6.03 -9.54
C VAL A 244 5.78 -5.95 -11.06
N LEU A 245 6.81 -5.29 -11.56
CA LEU A 245 7.07 -5.19 -12.99
C LEU A 245 7.86 -6.41 -13.47
N LYS A 246 7.98 -6.54 -14.80
CA LYS A 246 8.66 -7.67 -15.42
C LYS A 246 10.11 -7.84 -14.93
N GLU A 247 10.86 -6.74 -14.84
CA GLU A 247 12.30 -6.74 -14.53
C GLU A 247 12.66 -6.00 -13.23
N SER A 248 11.67 -5.48 -12.51
CA SER A 248 11.88 -4.67 -11.31
C SER A 248 10.67 -4.66 -10.40
N VAL A 249 10.85 -4.19 -9.18
CA VAL A 249 9.74 -3.86 -8.27
C VAL A 249 9.82 -2.38 -7.92
N VAL A 250 8.71 -1.66 -8.07
CA VAL A 250 8.60 -0.25 -7.69
C VAL A 250 7.97 -0.18 -6.31
N PHE A 251 8.49 0.67 -5.44
CA PHE A 251 7.98 0.91 -4.09
C PHE A 251 7.69 2.40 -3.89
N SER A 252 6.57 2.67 -3.23
CA SER A 252 6.20 3.98 -2.69
C SER A 252 5.82 3.78 -1.23
N ILE A 253 6.67 4.26 -0.33
CA ILE A 253 6.57 4.01 1.11
C ILE A 253 6.24 5.31 1.83
N TRP A 254 5.15 5.33 2.58
CA TRP A 254 4.75 6.43 3.44
C TRP A 254 4.85 6.02 4.90
N GLY A 255 5.44 6.87 5.73
CA GLY A 255 5.58 6.66 7.16
C GLY A 255 4.89 7.75 7.97
N HIS A 256 4.27 7.36 9.08
CA HIS A 256 3.95 8.30 10.16
C HIS A 256 5.02 8.15 11.24
N ASP A 257 5.92 9.12 11.37
CA ASP A 257 6.98 9.15 12.39
C ASP A 257 7.80 7.84 12.40
N ALA A 258 8.11 7.35 11.20
CA ALA A 258 8.83 6.10 10.97
C ALA A 258 10.12 6.36 10.19
N ASP A 259 11.20 5.69 10.59
CA ASP A 259 12.51 5.75 9.92
C ASP A 259 12.47 4.93 8.62
N LEU A 260 12.05 5.58 7.53
CA LEU A 260 11.94 4.92 6.24
C LEU A 260 13.30 4.61 5.61
N THR A 261 14.37 5.33 5.98
CA THR A 261 15.72 5.02 5.52
C THR A 261 16.16 3.66 6.08
N GLU A 262 15.94 3.43 7.37
CA GLU A 262 16.21 2.13 7.99
C GLU A 262 15.26 1.05 7.47
N PHE A 263 13.97 1.33 7.32
CA PHE A 263 13.02 0.36 6.75
C PHE A 263 13.45 -0.08 5.34
N ARG A 264 13.81 0.88 4.48
CA ARG A 264 14.32 0.62 3.13
C ARG A 264 15.57 -0.26 3.16
N ARG A 265 16.51 0.03 4.06
CA ARG A 265 17.70 -0.81 4.24
C ARG A 265 17.33 -2.25 4.59
N GLN A 266 16.37 -2.45 5.49
CA GLN A 266 15.90 -3.79 5.84
C GLN A 266 15.21 -4.50 4.68
N LEU A 267 14.46 -3.75 3.85
CA LEU A 267 13.83 -4.29 2.65
C LEU A 267 14.86 -4.73 1.61
N ASP A 268 15.90 -3.92 1.37
CA ASP A 268 16.98 -4.28 0.45
C ASP A 268 17.68 -5.58 0.88
N ILE A 269 17.95 -5.73 2.18
CA ILE A 269 18.55 -6.94 2.74
C ILE A 269 17.60 -8.14 2.59
N ALA A 270 16.33 -7.98 2.99
CA ALA A 270 15.32 -9.05 2.88
C ALA A 270 15.14 -9.53 1.43
N ILE A 271 15.24 -8.62 0.47
CA ILE A 271 15.18 -8.93 -0.96
C ILE A 271 16.43 -9.70 -1.42
N MET A 272 17.64 -9.30 -1.00
CA MET A 272 18.87 -10.04 -1.32
C MET A 272 18.86 -11.45 -0.72
N ASP A 273 18.36 -11.56 0.50
CA ASP A 273 18.17 -12.81 1.24
C ASP A 273 17.25 -13.78 0.48
N ILE A 274 16.06 -13.32 0.09
CA ILE A 274 15.11 -14.11 -0.70
C ILE A 274 15.71 -14.49 -2.06
N LYS A 275 16.45 -13.57 -2.70
CA LYS A 275 17.12 -13.87 -3.96
C LYS A 275 18.17 -14.97 -3.79
N THR A 276 18.89 -14.99 -2.67
CA THR A 276 19.85 -16.05 -2.36
C THR A 276 19.14 -17.37 -2.08
N LEU A 277 18.06 -17.34 -1.30
CA LEU A 277 17.24 -18.50 -0.97
C LEU A 277 16.61 -19.18 -2.19
N LEU A 278 16.31 -18.41 -3.24
CA LEU A 278 15.67 -18.88 -4.46
C LEU A 278 16.65 -19.19 -5.60
N ARG A 279 17.95 -19.00 -5.41
CA ARG A 279 18.96 -19.43 -6.39
C ARG A 279 19.12 -20.94 -6.30
N GLU A 280 19.07 -21.59 -7.47
CA GLU A 280 19.49 -22.98 -7.67
C GLU A 280 21.03 -23.08 -7.68
#